data_AF-A0A2E5PF96-F1
#
_entry.id   AF-A0A2E5PF96-F1
#
_cell.length_a   1.000
_cell.length_b   1.000
_cell.length_c   1.000
_cell.angle_alpha   90.00
_cell.angle_beta   90.00
_cell.angle_gamma   90.00
#
_symmetry.space_group_name_H-M   'P 1'
#
loop_
_entity.id
_entity.type
_entity.pdbx_description
1 polymer ?
#
loop_
_entity_poly.entity_id
_entity_poly.type
_entity_poly.pdbx_seq_one_letter_code
_entity_poly.pdbx_strand_id
1 'polypeptide(L)'
;MNGFDLERYQDPATIQRVLNNARTVAIVGLSKKELRASYFVGFYLRRHGYTVIPVNPREQKILGETSYASLTEVPSQVDIVNVFRAPDALPAIARDAVAIGAGNLWCQFGVVNEEGAGIAEDGGVSVVMDRCIKVEHARYVGRMHWLGFNTQRITSVRGGLQ
;
A
#
# COMPACT_ATOMS: atom_id res chain seq x y z
N MET A 1 14.47 -22.25 15.19
CA MET A 1 13.21 -22.01 14.45
C MET A 1 13.34 -20.62 13.87
N ASN A 2 13.66 -20.48 12.58
CA ASN A 2 13.67 -19.16 11.94
C ASN A 2 12.23 -18.68 11.88
N GLY A 3 11.86 -17.81 12.80
CA GLY A 3 10.57 -17.12 12.74
C GLY A 3 10.59 -16.15 11.57
N PHE A 4 9.45 -15.99 10.91
CA PHE A 4 9.26 -14.96 9.91
C PHE A 4 9.57 -13.58 10.51
N ASP A 5 10.64 -12.94 10.03
CA ASP A 5 11.06 -11.62 10.48
C ASP A 5 10.16 -10.56 9.85
N LEU A 6 9.06 -10.24 10.53
CA LEU A 6 8.11 -9.23 10.08
C LEU A 6 8.70 -7.80 10.15
N GLU A 7 9.64 -7.54 11.06
CA GLU A 7 10.19 -6.19 11.28
C GLU A 7 10.94 -5.68 10.05
N ARG A 8 11.57 -6.59 9.27
CA ARG A 8 12.24 -6.25 8.01
C ARG A 8 11.32 -5.53 7.01
N TYR A 9 10.01 -5.82 7.02
CA TYR A 9 9.01 -5.22 6.14
C TYR A 9 8.36 -3.96 6.71
N GLN A 10 8.84 -3.50 7.86
CA GLN A 10 8.31 -2.36 8.60
C GLN A 10 9.34 -1.24 8.72
N ASP A 11 10.41 -1.31 7.94
CA ASP A 11 11.49 -0.33 7.88
C ASP A 11 10.96 1.09 7.56
N PRO A 12 11.16 2.08 8.47
CA PRO A 12 10.76 3.46 8.25
C PRO A 12 11.33 4.10 6.99
N ALA A 13 12.56 3.74 6.57
CA ALA A 13 13.18 4.34 5.39
C ALA A 13 12.49 3.88 4.10
N THR A 14 12.21 2.58 4.00
CA THR A 14 11.42 1.99 2.92
C THR A 14 10.02 2.60 2.86
N ILE A 15 9.31 2.65 3.99
CA ILE A 15 7.96 3.23 4.07
C ILE A 15 7.93 4.66 3.54
N GLN A 16 8.87 5.52 3.98
CA GLN A 16 8.95 6.91 3.51
C GLN A 16 9.28 7.01 2.02
N ARG A 17 10.23 6.21 1.53
CA ARG A 17 10.59 6.16 0.10
C ARG A 17 9.36 5.82 -0.75
N VAL A 18 8.59 4.81 -0.34
CA VAL A 18 7.36 4.41 -1.04
C VAL A 18 6.35 5.57 -1.05
N LEU A 19 6.05 6.15 0.11
CA LEU A 19 5.03 7.19 0.25
C LEU A 19 5.37 8.47 -0.53
N ASN A 20 6.63 8.88 -0.55
CA ASN A 20 7.05 10.13 -1.19
C ASN A 20 7.10 10.05 -2.72
N ASN A 21 7.47 8.88 -3.26
CA ASN A 21 7.70 8.69 -4.69
C ASN A 21 6.45 8.18 -5.43
N ALA A 22 5.53 7.50 -4.75
CA ALA A 22 4.31 7.00 -5.37
C ALA A 22 3.28 8.11 -5.65
N ARG A 23 2.49 7.91 -6.70
CA ARG A 23 1.34 8.74 -7.09
C ARG A 23 0.10 7.90 -7.37
N THR A 24 0.26 6.71 -7.93
CA THR A 24 -0.84 5.81 -8.30
C THR A 24 -0.92 4.60 -7.37
N VAL A 25 -2.08 4.40 -6.74
CA VAL A 25 -2.34 3.32 -5.78
C VAL A 25 -3.50 2.47 -6.25
N ALA A 26 -3.22 1.21 -6.63
CA ALA A 26 -4.26 0.21 -6.87
C ALA A 26 -4.65 -0.43 -5.54
N ILE A 27 -5.93 -0.37 -5.16
CA ILE A 27 -6.42 -0.94 -3.90
C ILE A 27 -7.18 -2.24 -4.18
N VAL A 28 -6.53 -3.36 -3.89
CA VAL A 28 -7.10 -4.71 -4.05
C VAL A 28 -8.01 -5.02 -2.88
N GLY A 29 -9.29 -5.27 -3.19
CA GLY A 29 -10.34 -5.42 -2.17
C GLY A 29 -10.93 -4.09 -1.69
N LEU A 30 -10.84 -3.03 -2.49
CA LEU A 30 -11.55 -1.78 -2.21
C LEU A 30 -13.06 -2.02 -2.20
N SER A 31 -13.74 -1.64 -1.11
CA SER A 31 -15.19 -1.80 -0.97
C SER A 31 -15.89 -0.48 -1.22
N LYS A 32 -17.10 -0.50 -1.80
CA LYS A 32 -17.99 0.68 -1.86
C LYS A 32 -18.65 1.03 -0.53
N LYS A 33 -18.61 0.11 0.45
CA LYS A 33 -19.25 0.29 1.75
C LYS A 33 -18.42 1.25 2.59
N GLU A 34 -18.97 2.40 2.93
CA GLU A 34 -18.25 3.48 3.60
C GLU A 34 -17.65 3.06 4.96
N LEU A 35 -18.32 2.18 5.69
CA LEU A 35 -17.85 1.67 6.99
C LEU A 35 -16.64 0.71 6.88
N ARG A 36 -16.22 0.30 5.68
CA ARG A 36 -15.06 -0.57 5.50
C ARG A 36 -13.76 0.25 5.52
N ALA A 37 -12.75 -0.28 6.20
CA ALA A 37 -11.42 0.34 6.28
C ALA A 37 -10.84 0.67 4.90
N SER A 38 -11.02 -0.20 3.90
CA SER A 38 -10.55 0.04 2.54
C SER A 38 -11.18 1.28 1.90
N TYR A 39 -12.48 1.53 2.12
CA TYR A 39 -13.15 2.74 1.62
C TYR A 39 -12.52 4.00 2.23
N PHE A 40 -12.37 4.04 3.56
CA PHE A 40 -11.77 5.18 4.24
C PHE A 40 -10.33 5.45 3.80
N VAL A 41 -9.53 4.40 3.60
CA VAL A 41 -8.15 4.55 3.11
C VAL A 41 -8.12 5.06 1.68
N GLY A 42 -8.95 4.53 0.78
CA GLY A 42 -9.05 5.04 -0.59
C GLY A 42 -9.50 6.49 -0.66
N PHE A 43 -10.54 6.85 0.10
CA PHE A 43 -11.01 8.23 0.20
C PHE A 43 -9.91 9.18 0.72
N TYR A 44 -9.20 8.77 1.78
CA TYR A 44 -8.10 9.52 2.35
C TYR A 44 -6.98 9.77 1.34
N LEU A 45 -6.49 8.73 0.66
CA LEU A 45 -5.40 8.85 -0.31
C LEU A 45 -5.79 9.80 -1.46
N ARG A 46 -7.03 9.71 -1.97
CA ARG A 46 -7.52 10.63 -3.00
C ARG A 46 -7.54 12.08 -2.53
N ARG A 47 -8.00 12.34 -1.29
CA ARG A 47 -7.98 13.68 -0.68
C ARG A 47 -6.56 14.24 -0.55
N HIS A 48 -5.55 13.36 -0.47
CA HIS A 48 -4.13 13.69 -0.39
C HIS A 48 -3.40 13.66 -1.73
N GLY A 49 -4.13 13.60 -2.86
CA GLY A 49 -3.55 13.80 -4.19
C GLY A 49 -3.04 12.53 -4.88
N TYR A 50 -3.27 11.35 -4.31
CA TYR A 50 -3.01 10.08 -5.00
C TYR A 50 -4.11 9.75 -6.00
N THR A 51 -3.72 9.16 -7.12
CA THR A 51 -4.63 8.47 -8.03
C THR A 51 -4.98 7.11 -7.44
N VAL A 52 -6.24 6.89 -7.06
CA VAL A 52 -6.69 5.63 -6.46
C VAL A 52 -7.44 4.81 -7.49
N ILE A 53 -6.97 3.58 -7.75
CA ILE A 53 -7.56 2.64 -8.68
C ILE A 53 -8.24 1.51 -7.90
N PRO A 54 -9.58 1.41 -7.93
CA PRO A 54 -10.29 0.30 -7.32
C PRO A 54 -10.03 -1.03 -8.05
N VAL A 55 -9.66 -2.07 -7.30
CA VAL A 55 -9.60 -3.45 -7.83
C VAL A 55 -10.52 -4.33 -6.99
N ASN A 56 -11.70 -4.61 -7.53
CA ASN A 56 -12.73 -5.44 -6.91
C ASN A 56 -13.72 -5.95 -7.98
N PRO A 57 -13.76 -7.27 -8.27
CA PRO A 57 -14.62 -7.83 -9.32
C PRO A 57 -16.12 -7.77 -8.99
N ARG A 58 -16.49 -7.43 -7.74
CA ARG A 58 -17.89 -7.36 -7.30
C ARG A 58 -18.53 -5.99 -7.52
N GLU A 59 -17.75 -5.00 -7.93
CA GLU A 59 -18.20 -3.62 -8.04
C GLU A 59 -17.76 -3.06 -9.39
N GLN A 60 -18.59 -2.21 -10.01
CA GLN A 60 -18.26 -1.56 -11.28
C GLN A 60 -17.62 -0.19 -11.08
N LYS A 61 -18.02 0.53 -10.03
CA LYS A 61 -17.50 1.85 -9.67
C LYS A 61 -17.38 2.01 -8.17
N ILE A 62 -16.28 2.60 -7.71
CA ILE A 62 -16.03 2.93 -6.30
C ILE A 62 -15.35 4.30 -6.25
N LEU A 63 -15.78 5.17 -5.34
CA LEU A 63 -15.30 6.57 -5.24
C LEU A 63 -15.41 7.35 -6.57
N GLY A 64 -16.34 6.97 -7.45
CA GLY A 64 -16.52 7.60 -8.77
C GLY A 64 -15.55 7.10 -9.85
N GLU A 65 -14.60 6.23 -9.50
CA GLU A 65 -13.64 5.63 -10.44
C GLU A 65 -14.12 4.24 -10.89
N THR A 66 -13.71 3.80 -12.07
CA THR A 66 -13.94 2.45 -12.58
C THR A 66 -13.23 1.42 -11.71
N SER A 67 -13.92 0.34 -11.36
CA SER A 67 -13.37 -0.79 -10.62
C SER A 67 -13.03 -1.93 -11.55
N TYR A 68 -11.80 -2.42 -11.48
CA TYR A 68 -11.29 -3.51 -12.30
C TYR A 68 -11.44 -4.85 -11.59
N ALA A 69 -11.57 -5.95 -12.35
CA ALA A 69 -11.74 -7.27 -11.76
C ALA A 69 -10.42 -7.83 -11.19
N SER A 70 -9.30 -7.49 -11.84
CA SER A 70 -7.94 -7.88 -11.45
C SER A 70 -6.97 -6.71 -11.60
N LEU A 71 -5.77 -6.88 -11.06
CA LEU A 71 -4.66 -5.94 -11.27
C LEU A 71 -4.22 -5.89 -12.74
N THR A 72 -4.27 -7.02 -13.44
CA THR A 72 -3.84 -7.14 -14.84
C THR A 72 -4.74 -6.42 -15.85
N GLU A 73 -5.96 -6.05 -15.45
CA GLU A 73 -6.87 -5.24 -16.27
C GLU A 73 -6.66 -3.73 -16.10
N VAL A 74 -5.81 -3.31 -15.16
CA VAL A 74 -5.56 -1.88 -14.91
C VAL A 74 -4.73 -1.30 -16.07
N PRO A 75 -5.24 -0.27 -16.79
CA PRO A 75 -4.60 0.21 -18.02
C PRO A 75 -3.44 1.19 -17.77
N SER A 76 -3.15 1.54 -16.52
CA SER A 76 -2.15 2.51 -16.12
C SER A 76 -1.09 1.91 -15.21
N GLN A 77 0.09 2.54 -15.18
CA GLN A 77 1.17 2.15 -14.28
C GLN A 77 0.75 2.31 -12.81
N VAL A 78 1.02 1.29 -12.01
CA VAL A 78 0.70 1.24 -10.58
C VAL A 78 1.99 1.38 -9.76
N ASP A 79 2.06 2.39 -8.89
CA ASP A 79 3.22 2.54 -8.01
C ASP A 79 3.09 1.67 -6.76
N ILE A 80 1.87 1.55 -6.23
CA ILE A 80 1.56 0.79 -5.01
C ILE A 80 0.36 -0.11 -5.25
N VAL A 81 0.53 -1.42 -5.04
CA VAL A 81 -0.55 -2.39 -4.86
C VAL A 81 -0.87 -2.48 -3.37
N ASN A 82 -1.99 -1.90 -2.96
CA ASN A 82 -2.44 -1.83 -1.56
C ASN A 82 -3.50 -2.90 -1.27
N VAL A 83 -3.21 -3.83 -0.36
CA VAL A 83 -3.95 -5.08 -0.20
C VAL A 83 -4.87 -5.08 1.02
N PHE A 84 -6.18 -5.24 0.79
CA PHE A 84 -7.22 -5.47 1.80
C PHE A 84 -7.88 -6.85 1.65
N ARG A 85 -7.13 -7.82 1.14
CA ARG A 85 -7.55 -9.23 1.02
C ARG A 85 -6.92 -10.06 2.13
N ALA A 86 -7.45 -11.26 2.33
CA ALA A 86 -6.92 -12.18 3.33
C ALA A 86 -5.48 -12.60 2.98
N PRO A 87 -4.65 -12.97 3.98
CA PRO A 87 -3.24 -13.30 3.77
C PRO A 87 -2.99 -14.44 2.77
N ASP A 88 -3.90 -15.40 2.69
CA ASP A 88 -3.89 -16.53 1.75
C ASP A 88 -3.99 -16.10 0.27
N ALA A 89 -4.60 -14.94 0.01
CA ALA A 89 -4.66 -14.37 -1.33
C ALA A 89 -3.38 -13.65 -1.75
N LEU A 90 -2.46 -13.35 -0.81
CA LEU A 90 -1.30 -12.52 -1.08
C LEU A 90 -0.35 -13.11 -2.14
N PRO A 91 -0.04 -14.43 -2.18
CA PRO A 91 0.83 -14.99 -3.22
C PRO A 91 0.33 -14.74 -4.64
N ALA A 92 -0.98 -14.84 -4.87
CA ALA A 92 -1.56 -14.54 -6.18
C ALA A 92 -1.48 -13.04 -6.52
N ILE A 93 -1.79 -12.18 -5.54
CA ILE A 93 -1.73 -10.72 -5.71
C ILE A 93 -0.28 -10.25 -5.94
N ALA A 94 0.70 -10.89 -5.31
CA ALA A 94 2.12 -10.61 -5.50
C ALA A 94 2.56 -10.96 -6.93
N ARG A 95 2.14 -12.12 -7.46
CA ARG A 95 2.40 -12.48 -8.87
C ARG A 95 1.80 -11.45 -9.83
N ASP A 96 0.57 -11.02 -9.58
CA ASP A 96 -0.08 -9.99 -10.39
C ASP A 96 0.67 -8.64 -10.28
N ALA A 97 1.10 -8.25 -9.08
CA ALA A 97 1.87 -7.02 -8.85
C ALA A 97 3.19 -7.03 -9.62
N VAL A 98 3.90 -8.16 -9.63
CA VAL A 98 5.11 -8.37 -10.43
C VAL A 98 4.78 -8.29 -11.93
N ALA A 99 3.71 -8.97 -12.38
CA ALA A 99 3.33 -9.03 -13.79
C ALA A 99 2.97 -7.65 -14.37
N ILE A 100 2.36 -6.76 -13.59
CA ILE A 100 2.05 -5.39 -14.01
C ILE A 100 3.21 -4.41 -13.82
N GLY A 101 4.35 -4.87 -13.29
CA GLY A 101 5.52 -4.03 -13.01
C GLY A 101 5.28 -3.01 -11.91
N ALA A 102 4.50 -3.35 -10.88
CA ALA A 102 4.23 -2.46 -9.77
C ALA A 102 5.50 -2.18 -8.95
N GLY A 103 5.71 -0.95 -8.49
CA GLY A 103 6.90 -0.62 -7.70
C GLY A 103 6.89 -1.22 -6.29
N ASN A 104 5.71 -1.32 -5.68
CA ASN A 104 5.57 -1.67 -4.27
C ASN A 104 4.29 -2.47 -3.99
N LEU A 105 4.41 -3.47 -3.11
CA LEU A 105 3.32 -4.24 -2.53
C LEU A 105 3.12 -3.82 -1.07
N TRP A 106 1.96 -3.23 -0.77
CA TRP A 106 1.62 -2.73 0.56
C TRP A 106 0.52 -3.57 1.20
N CYS A 107 0.88 -4.34 2.21
CA CYS A 107 -0.04 -5.21 2.93
C CYS A 107 -0.57 -4.48 4.18
N GLN A 108 -1.88 -4.28 4.24
CA GLN A 108 -2.54 -3.63 5.38
C GLN A 108 -2.45 -4.48 6.65
N PHE A 109 -2.95 -3.95 7.76
CA PHE A 109 -2.93 -4.65 9.05
C PHE A 109 -3.50 -6.06 8.98
N GLY A 110 -2.77 -7.01 9.56
CA GLY A 110 -3.12 -8.44 9.59
C GLY A 110 -2.93 -9.19 8.27
N VAL A 111 -2.51 -8.51 7.19
CA VAL A 111 -2.18 -9.15 5.92
C VAL A 111 -0.69 -9.53 5.94
N VAL A 112 -0.40 -10.69 6.53
CA VAL A 112 0.98 -11.20 6.72
C VAL A 112 1.15 -12.54 6.02
N ASN A 113 2.03 -12.63 5.02
CA ASN A 113 2.29 -13.86 4.30
C ASN A 113 3.72 -13.86 3.72
N GLU A 114 4.55 -14.81 4.19
CA GLU A 114 5.95 -14.96 3.80
C GLU A 114 6.14 -15.31 2.32
N GLU A 115 5.35 -16.26 1.79
CA GLU A 115 5.41 -16.67 0.39
C GLU A 115 5.11 -15.49 -0.54
N GLY A 116 4.05 -14.73 -0.24
CA GLY A 116 3.66 -13.56 -1.03
C GLY A 116 4.73 -12.47 -1.01
N ALA A 117 5.43 -12.31 0.11
CA ALA A 117 6.54 -11.37 0.17
C ALA A 117 7.75 -11.85 -0.65
N GLY A 118 8.11 -13.14 -0.56
CA GLY A 118 9.19 -13.72 -1.36
C GLY A 118 8.93 -13.57 -2.87
N ILE A 119 7.72 -13.87 -3.32
CA ILE A 119 7.31 -13.69 -4.73
C ILE A 119 7.49 -12.23 -5.19
N ALA A 120 7.10 -11.27 -4.36
CA ALA A 120 7.22 -9.85 -4.69
C ALA A 120 8.69 -9.42 -4.76
N GLU A 121 9.50 -9.80 -3.77
CA GLU A 121 10.92 -9.47 -3.70
C GLU A 121 11.71 -10.08 -4.87
N ASP A 122 11.49 -11.36 -5.18
CA ASP A 122 12.11 -12.06 -6.31
C ASP A 122 11.76 -11.40 -7.66
N GLY A 123 10.58 -10.79 -7.75
CA GLY A 123 10.12 -10.03 -8.91
C GLY A 123 10.53 -8.55 -8.90
N GLY A 124 11.33 -8.09 -7.93
CA GLY A 124 11.80 -6.71 -7.83
C GLY A 124 10.79 -5.71 -7.25
N VAL A 125 9.70 -6.20 -6.64
CA VAL A 125 8.66 -5.37 -6.02
C VAL A 125 8.98 -5.19 -4.53
N SER A 126 9.11 -3.94 -4.07
CA SER A 126 9.34 -3.67 -2.63
C SER A 126 8.13 -4.05 -1.80
N VAL A 127 8.33 -4.60 -0.59
CA VAL A 127 7.22 -5.02 0.28
C VAL A 127 7.17 -4.18 1.56
N VAL A 128 5.97 -3.71 1.90
CA VAL A 128 5.62 -3.17 3.21
C VAL A 128 4.51 -4.04 3.79
N MET A 129 4.66 -4.52 5.02
CA MET A 129 3.74 -5.50 5.59
C MET A 129 3.24 -5.13 6.98
N ASP A 130 1.96 -5.42 7.24
CA ASP A 130 1.28 -5.14 8.50
C ASP A 130 1.38 -3.65 8.90
N ARG A 131 1.14 -2.78 7.93
CA ARG A 131 1.12 -1.32 8.09
C ARG A 131 -0.06 -0.71 7.38
N CYS A 132 -0.74 0.23 8.02
CA CYS A 132 -1.78 1.00 7.36
C CYS A 132 -1.19 2.20 6.63
N ILE A 133 -1.31 2.21 5.30
CA ILE A 133 -0.83 3.31 4.45
C ILE A 133 -1.36 4.68 4.88
N LYS A 134 -2.60 4.78 5.35
CA LYS A 134 -3.16 6.05 5.88
C LYS A 134 -2.42 6.50 7.14
N VAL A 135 -2.13 5.59 8.06
CA VAL A 135 -1.46 5.90 9.33
C VAL A 135 -0.01 6.31 9.06
N GLU A 136 0.72 5.55 8.25
CA GLU A 136 2.11 5.87 7.90
C GLU A 136 2.20 7.14 7.05
N HIS A 137 1.28 7.36 6.11
CA HIS A 137 1.20 8.62 5.38
C HIS A 137 0.95 9.80 6.33
N ALA A 138 0.00 9.69 7.25
CA ALA A 138 -0.28 10.77 8.20
C ALA A 138 0.91 11.04 9.15
N ARG A 139 1.65 9.99 9.52
CA ARG A 139 2.87 10.04 10.34
C ARG A 139 4.02 10.76 9.62
N TYR A 140 4.34 10.36 8.39
CA TYR A 140 5.55 10.82 7.71
C TYR A 140 5.34 11.98 6.73
N VAL A 141 4.21 12.03 6.03
CA VAL A 141 3.92 13.03 5.00
C VAL A 141 2.91 14.05 5.51
N GLY A 142 1.90 13.60 6.25
CA GLY A 142 0.91 14.43 6.91
C GLY A 142 1.50 15.23 8.08
N ARG A 143 0.65 16.08 8.68
CA ARG A 143 1.06 16.96 9.78
C ARG A 143 1.06 16.27 11.15
N MET A 144 0.84 14.95 11.27
CA MET A 144 0.78 14.32 12.60
C MET A 144 2.13 14.32 13.32
N HIS A 145 3.26 14.27 12.59
CA HIS A 145 4.57 14.44 13.24
C HIS A 145 4.73 15.81 13.90
N TRP A 146 3.99 16.83 13.48
CA TRP A 146 4.01 18.17 14.12
C TRP A 146 3.30 18.14 15.48
N LEU A 147 2.44 17.16 15.70
CA LEU A 147 1.71 16.94 16.94
C LEU A 147 2.46 15.99 17.91
N GLY A 148 3.75 15.72 17.67
CA GLY A 148 4.59 14.92 18.56
C GLY A 148 4.51 13.40 18.35
N PHE A 149 3.90 12.93 17.24
CA PHE A 149 3.94 11.51 16.90
C PHE A 149 5.37 11.08 16.57
N ASN A 150 5.86 10.04 17.27
CA ASN A 150 7.22 9.54 17.10
C ASN A 150 7.43 9.03 15.67
N THR A 151 8.33 9.66 14.92
CA THR A 151 8.71 9.25 13.55
C THR A 151 9.81 8.19 13.53
N GLN A 152 10.35 7.80 14.70
CA GLN A 152 11.53 6.93 14.84
C GLN A 152 12.76 7.44 14.07
N ARG A 153 12.80 8.74 13.76
CA ARG A 153 13.86 9.37 12.97
C ARG A 153 14.46 10.55 13.72
N ILE A 154 15.77 10.53 13.90
CA ILE A 154 16.55 11.69 14.34
C ILE A 154 17.24 12.26 13.09
N THR A 155 16.91 13.49 12.72
CA THR A 155 17.46 14.14 11.52
C THR A 155 17.58 15.65 11.74
N SER A 156 18.56 16.28 11.09
CA SER A 156 18.73 17.73 11.08
C SER A 156 17.99 18.43 9.92
N VAL A 157 17.44 17.66 8.96
CA VAL A 157 16.80 18.20 7.74
C VAL A 157 15.37 18.65 8.04
N ARG A 158 15.06 19.93 7.78
CA ARG A 158 13.81 20.58 8.19
C ARG A 158 12.64 20.50 7.19
N GLY A 159 12.80 19.87 6.02
CA GLY A 159 11.68 19.61 5.10
C GLY A 159 12.11 19.04 3.75
N GLY A 160 11.32 18.08 3.24
CA GLY A 160 11.28 17.66 1.84
C GLY A 160 12.55 17.03 1.25
N LEU A 161 12.68 15.70 1.41
CA LEU A 161 13.55 14.75 0.69
C LEU A 161 15.06 15.06 0.58
N GLN A 162 15.85 14.01 0.80
CA GLN A 162 16.89 13.65 -0.16
C GLN A 162 16.22 12.80 -1.24
#